data_AF-A0AA41XC26-F1
#
_entry.id   AF-A0AA41XC26-F1
#
_cell.length_a   1.000
_cell.length_b   1.000
_cell.length_c   1.000
_cell.angle_alpha   90.00
_cell.angle_beta   90.00
_cell.angle_gamma   90.00
#
_symmetry.space_group_name_H-M   'P 1'
#
loop_
_entity.id
_entity.type
_entity.pdbx_description
1 polymer ?
#
loop_
_entity_poly.entity_id
_entity_poly.type
_entity_poly.pdbx_seq_one_letter_code
_entity_poly.pdbx_strand_id
1 'polypeptide(L)' 'MSTKLVDTAEAYILSAYPVLQPSAVSYRDGWLTLQQAYEEGTYTNRYFLMPDIDEDGIQTSSEKDILTVILPKR' A
#
# COMPACT_ATOMS: atom_id res chain seq x y z
N MET A 1 -10.83 2.44 10.54
CA MET A 1 -10.04 1.97 9.37
C MET A 1 -9.14 0.84 9.80
N SER A 2 -8.89 -0.13 8.94
CA SER A 2 -7.93 -1.19 9.24
C SER A 2 -7.03 -1.42 8.02
N THR A 3 -5.75 -1.60 8.31
CA THR A 3 -4.72 -1.91 7.33
C THR A 3 -4.06 -3.20 7.77
N LYS A 4 -3.95 -4.13 6.82
CA LYS A 4 -3.32 -5.43 7.03
C LYS A 4 -2.10 -5.51 6.13
N LEU A 5 -0.93 -5.65 6.75
CA LEU A 5 0.31 -5.97 6.08
C LEU A 5 0.56 -7.47 6.22
N VAL A 6 0.76 -8.16 5.11
CA VAL A 6 1.20 -9.54 5.06
C VAL A 6 2.61 -9.55 4.50
N ASP A 7 3.55 -10.08 5.28
CA ASP A 7 4.91 -10.32 4.86
C ASP A 7 5.03 -11.77 4.35
N THR A 8 5.33 -11.93 3.07
CA THR A 8 5.57 -13.24 2.45
C THR A 8 7.04 -13.37 2.04
N ALA A 9 7.46 -14.56 1.61
CA ALA A 9 8.82 -14.74 1.10
C ALA A 9 9.12 -13.85 -0.12
N GLU A 10 8.12 -13.59 -0.97
CA GLU A 10 8.30 -12.97 -2.29
C GLU A 10 7.82 -11.51 -2.34
N ALA A 11 6.95 -11.09 -1.42
CA ALA A 11 6.37 -9.76 -1.45
C ALA A 11 5.82 -9.32 -0.09
N TYR A 12 5.70 -8.01 0.07
CA TYR A 12 4.76 -7.41 1.02
C TYR A 12 3.42 -7.18 0.33
N ILE A 13 2.35 -7.65 0.95
CA ILE A 13 0.98 -7.43 0.49
C ILE A 13 0.29 -6.56 1.54
N LEU A 14 -0.01 -5.32 1.18
CA LEU A 14 -0.75 -4.41 2.03
C LEU A 14 -2.19 -4.29 1.52
N SER A 15 -3.16 -4.50 2.40
CA SER A 15 -4.58 -4.28 2.13
C SER A 15 -5.13 -3.20 3.07
N ALA A 16 -5.84 -2.24 2.52
CA ALA A 16 -6.43 -1.13 3.28
C ALA A 16 -7.92 -0.98 2.95
N TYR A 17 -8.76 -0.79 3.97
CA TYR A 17 -10.22 -0.72 3.82
C TYR A 17 -10.92 0.16 4.88
N PRO A 18 -12.08 0.76 4.53
CA PRO A 18 -12.62 0.96 3.17
C PRO A 18 -11.95 2.15 2.47
N VAL A 19 -11.73 2.10 1.16
CA VAL A 19 -11.09 3.18 0.38
C VAL A 19 -12.04 3.63 -0.71
N LEU A 20 -12.50 4.89 -0.65
CA LEU A 20 -13.55 5.39 -1.55
C LEU A 20 -13.07 5.69 -2.97
N GLN A 21 -11.79 6.01 -3.13
CA GLN A 21 -11.21 6.40 -4.41
C GLN A 21 -9.77 5.90 -4.53
N PRO A 22 -9.28 5.63 -5.76
CA PRO A 22 -7.91 5.20 -5.98
C PRO A 22 -6.93 6.18 -5.32
N SER A 23 -6.11 5.60 -4.45
CA SER A 23 -5.19 6.28 -3.56
C SER A 23 -3.84 6.46 -4.26
N ALA A 24 -3.12 7.53 -3.92
CA ALA A 24 -1.74 7.67 -4.40
C ALA A 24 -0.84 6.72 -3.60
N VAL A 25 0.01 5.97 -4.30
CA VAL A 25 0.97 5.03 -3.72
C VAL A 25 2.35 5.42 -4.20
N SER A 26 3.30 5.57 -3.27
CA SER A 26 4.71 5.77 -3.61
C SER A 26 5.59 4.99 -2.66
N TYR A 27 6.64 4.37 -3.18
CA TYR A 27 7.71 3.79 -2.37
C TYR A 27 9.00 4.55 -2.65
N ARG A 28 9.72 4.91 -1.59
CA ARG A 28 11.02 5.58 -1.70
C ARG A 28 11.82 5.39 -0.41
N ASP A 29 13.10 5.05 -0.54
CA ASP A 29 14.04 4.98 0.59
C ASP A 29 13.53 4.10 1.76
N GLY A 30 12.89 2.96 1.46
CA GLY A 30 12.31 2.07 2.48
C GLY A 30 10.91 2.45 2.97
N TRP A 31 10.36 3.57 2.53
CA TRP A 31 9.05 4.06 2.97
C TRP A 31 7.98 3.89 1.91
N LEU A 32 6.97 3.09 2.21
CA LEU A 32 5.70 3.08 1.49
C LEU A 32 4.80 4.18 2.03
N THR A 33 4.42 5.12 1.17
CA THR A 33 3.43 6.16 1.47
C THR A 33 2.14 5.89 0.71
N LEU A 34 1.02 5.95 1.43
CA LEU A 34 -0.33 5.74 0.90
C LEU A 34 -1.18 6.93 1.26
N GLN A 35 -1.71 7.61 0.26
CA GLN A 35 -2.65 8.70 0.43
C GLN A 35 -4.05 8.22 0.02
N GLN A 36 -4.92 8.07 1.01
CA GLN A 36 -6.22 7.41 0.84
C GLN A 36 -7.37 8.36 1.17
N ALA A 37 -8.41 8.34 0.33
CA ALA A 37 -9.61 9.14 0.53
C ALA A 37 -10.73 8.31 1.20
N TYR A 38 -11.31 8.87 2.26
CA TYR A 38 -12.44 8.36 3.03
C TYR A 38 -13.53 9.43 3.12
N GLU A 39 -14.74 9.09 3.61
CA GLU A 39 -15.86 10.05 3.68
C GLU A 39 -15.52 11.26 4.56
N GLU A 40 -14.73 11.01 5.61
CA GLU A 40 -14.31 12.01 6.59
C GLU A 40 -13.12 12.87 6.12
N GLY A 41 -12.44 12.48 5.03
CA GLY A 41 -11.30 13.21 4.48
C GLY A 41 -10.18 12.32 3.94
N THR A 42 -9.02 12.94 3.70
CA THR A 42 -7.84 12.27 3.14
C THR A 42 -6.81 11.98 4.23
N TYR A 43 -6.32 10.75 4.28
CA TYR A 43 -5.33 10.30 5.27
C TYR A 43 -4.08 9.78 4.58
N THR A 44 -2.93 10.13 5.15
CA THR A 44 -1.63 9.65 4.68
C THR A 44 -1.06 8.65 5.67
N ASN A 45 -0.97 7.39 5.25
CA ASN A 45 -0.32 6.33 6.00
C ASN A 45 1.10 6.11 5.48
N ARG A 46 2.04 5.88 6.39
CA ARG A 46 3.44 5.58 6.06
C ARG A 46 3.87 4.29 6.74
N TYR A 47 4.42 3.37 5.95
CA TYR A 47 4.93 2.09 6.40
C TYR A 47 6.41 2.01 6.07
N PHE A 48 7.22 1.71 7.08
CA PHE A 48 8.62 1.36 6.86
C PHE A 48 8.68 -0.11 6.47
N LEU A 49 9.20 -0.40 5.29
CA LEU A 49 9.39 -1.74 4.75
C LEU A 49 10.89 -1.95 4.49
N MET A 50 11.33 -3.21 4.52
CA MET A 50 12.73 -3.53 4.30
C MET A 50 13.23 -2.98 2.95
N PRO A 51 14.53 -2.65 2.83
CA PRO A 51 15.07 -1.90 1.70
C PRO A 51 15.18 -2.70 0.39
N ASP A 52 14.79 -3.98 0.37
CA ASP A 52 14.99 -4.88 -0.77
C ASP A 52 13.71 -5.09 -1.58
N ILE A 53 13.08 -3.97 -1.96
CA ILE A 53 11.86 -3.95 -2.78
C ILE A 53 12.23 -3.70 -4.23
N ASP A 54 11.60 -4.45 -5.12
CA ASP A 54 11.61 -4.14 -6.55
C ASP A 54 10.57 -3.05 -6.83
N GLU A 55 11.04 -1.80 -6.87
CA GLU A 55 10.19 -0.62 -7.08
C GLU A 55 9.46 -0.66 -8.43
N ASP A 56 10.10 -1.20 -9.46
CA ASP A 56 9.53 -1.31 -10.81
C ASP A 56 8.40 -2.35 -10.86
N GLY A 57 8.38 -3.29 -9.92
CA GLY A 57 7.39 -4.35 -9.78
C GLY A 57 6.19 -3.99 -8.90
N ILE A 58 6.12 -2.77 -8.34
CA ILE A 58 5.02 -2.39 -7.44
C ILE A 58 3.70 -2.39 -8.19
N GLN A 59 2.72 -3.13 -7.68
CA GLN A 59 1.38 -3.20 -8.24
C GLN A 59 0.36 -2.65 -7.26
N THR A 60 -0.62 -1.92 -7.78
CA THR A 60 -1.76 -1.43 -7.03
C THR A 60 -3.06 -1.87 -7.69
N SER A 61 -4.00 -2.35 -6.88
CA SER A 61 -5.34 -2.71 -7.32
C SER A 61 -6.35 -2.11 -6.35
N SER A 62 -7.49 -1.68 -6.89
CA SER A 62 -8.62 -1.21 -6.09
C SER A 62 -9.87 -1.94 -6.53
N GLU A 63 -10.42 -2.77 -5.64
CA GLU A 63 -11.65 -3.52 -5.89
C GLU A 63 -12.56 -3.45 -4.66
N LYS A 64 -13.85 -3.14 -4.85
CA LYS A 64 -14.88 -3.14 -3.78
C LYS A 64 -14.43 -2.42 -2.50
N ASP A 65 -13.96 -1.18 -2.66
CA ASP A 65 -13.46 -0.32 -1.58
C ASP A 65 -12.23 -0.88 -0.83
N ILE A 66 -11.49 -1.81 -1.43
CA ILE A 66 -10.23 -2.32 -0.87
C ILE A 66 -9.11 -1.88 -1.80
N LEU A 67 -8.11 -1.19 -1.22
CA LEU A 67 -6.83 -0.97 -1.89
C LEU A 67 -5.90 -2.13 -1.53
N THR A 68 -5.37 -2.81 -2.55
CA THR A 68 -4.29 -3.79 -2.41
C THR A 68 -3.03 -3.25 -3.07
N VAL A 69 -1.93 -3.25 -2.32
CA VAL A 69 -0.60 -2.90 -2.79
C VAL A 69 0.28 -4.13 -2.66
N ILE A 70 0.91 -4.53 -3.75
CA ILE A 70 1.88 -5.62 -3.80
C ILE A 70 3.24 -4.99 -4.03
N LEU A 71 4.17 -5.20 -3.10
CA LEU A 71 5.56 -4.76 -3.20
C LEU A 71 6.45 -6.00 -3.29
N PRO A 72 6.89 -6.38 -4.50
CA PRO A 72 7.75 -7.53 -4.67
C PRO A 72 9.10 -7.29 -3.98
N LYS A 73 9.65 -8.35 -3.40
CA LYS A 73 11.01 -8.35 -2.88
C LYS A 73 11.97 -8.76 -3.99
N ARG A 74 13.22 -8.29 -3.91
CA ARG A 74 14.29 -8.73 -4.81
C ARG A 74 14.84 -10.11 -4.43
#